data_AF-A0A1C5ZF53-F1
#
_entry.id   AF-A0A1C5ZF53-F1
#
_cell.length_a   1.000
_cell.length_b   1.000
_cell.length_c   1.000
_cell.angle_alpha   90.00
_cell.angle_beta   90.00
_cell.angle_gamma   90.00
#
_symmetry.space_group_name_H-M   'P 1'
#
loop_
_entity.id
_entity.type
_entity.pdbx_description
1 polymer ?
#
loop_
_entity_poly.entity_id
_entity_poly.type
_entity_poly.pdbx_seq_one_letter_code
_entity_poly.pdbx_strand_id
1 'polypeptide(L)' 'MEYKIPSDGVVVKNARLAVAADLRRKKILKQPIAKYDPKTGKVYLLHSDGTREEVGETRRARYSERKR' A
#
# COMPACT_ATOMS: atom_id res chain seq x y z
N MET A 1 -28.98 19.18 -3.23
CA MET A 1 -27.51 19.28 -3.14
C MET A 1 -26.93 18.72 -4.42
N GLU A 2 -26.34 19.57 -5.25
CA GLU A 2 -25.66 19.15 -6.47
C GLU A 2 -24.30 18.55 -6.08
N TYR A 3 -24.12 17.24 -6.24
CA TYR A 3 -22.86 16.58 -5.95
C TYR A 3 -21.88 16.87 -7.08
N LYS A 4 -21.10 17.93 -6.92
CA LYS A 4 -20.04 18.28 -7.88
C LYS A 4 -18.94 17.22 -7.78
N ILE A 5 -18.79 16.43 -8.84
CA ILE A 5 -17.74 15.43 -8.93
C ILE A 5 -16.39 16.16 -8.80
N PRO A 6 -15.54 15.80 -7.82
CA PRO A 6 -14.24 16.41 -7.67
C PRO A 6 -13.36 16.07 -8.86
N SER A 7 -12.53 17.03 -9.29
CA SER A 7 -11.50 16.77 -10.30
C SER A 7 -10.55 15.66 -9.84
N ASP A 8 -10.06 14.85 -10.78
CA ASP A 8 -9.07 13.80 -10.55
C ASP A 8 -7.88 14.27 -9.72
N GLY A 9 -7.40 15.50 -9.94
CA GLY A 9 -6.29 16.06 -9.17
C GLY A 9 -6.59 16.18 -7.67
N VAL A 10 -7.82 16.54 -7.31
CA VAL A 10 -8.28 16.61 -5.92
C VAL A 10 -8.38 15.21 -5.32
N VAL A 11 -8.92 14.25 -6.08
CA VAL A 11 -9.04 12.85 -5.64
C VAL A 11 -7.67 12.25 -5.35
N VAL A 12 -6.71 12.42 -6.27
CA VAL A 12 -5.34 11.91 -6.10
C VAL A 12 -4.64 12.56 -4.91
N LYS A 13 -4.79 13.88 -4.73
CA LYS A 13 -4.22 14.59 -3.58
C LYS A 13 -4.76 14.03 -2.27
N ASN A 14 -6.08 13.86 -2.17
CA ASN A 14 -6.73 13.35 -0.96
C ASN A 14 -6.32 11.90 -0.68
N ALA A 15 -6.23 11.06 -1.70
CA ALA A 15 -5.75 9.68 -1.56
C ALA A 15 -4.32 9.61 -0.99
N ARG A 16 -3.41 10.44 -1.53
CA ARG A 16 -2.02 10.51 -1.03
C ARG A 16 -1.97 10.96 0.44
N LEU A 17 -2.78 11.97 0.80
CA LEU A 17 -2.86 12.46 2.18
C LEU A 17 -3.41 11.39 3.13
N ALA A 18 -4.45 10.65 2.73
CA ALA A 18 -5.03 9.58 3.51
C ALA A 18 -4.01 8.45 3.77
N VAL A 19 -3.28 8.01 2.74
CA VAL A 19 -2.21 7.02 2.88
C VAL A 19 -1.10 7.50 3.80
N ALA A 20 -0.65 8.75 3.67
CA ALA A 20 0.37 9.33 4.54
C ALA A 20 -0.09 9.43 6.00
N ALA A 21 -1.36 9.75 6.24
CA ALA A 21 -1.93 9.77 7.59
C ALA A 21 -2.02 8.36 8.19
N ASP A 22 -2.47 7.37 7.42
CA ASP A 22 -2.56 5.98 7.86
C ASP A 22 -1.19 5.40 8.20
N LEU A 23 -0.18 5.62 7.35
CA LEU A 23 1.19 5.18 7.62
C LEU A 23 1.77 5.83 8.88
N ARG A 24 1.52 7.13 9.12
CA ARG A 24 1.94 7.80 10.36
C ARG A 24 1.25 7.20 11.58
N ARG A 25 -0.06 6.96 11.51
CA ARG A 25 -0.84 6.34 12.59
C ARG A 25 -0.31 4.94 12.92
N LYS A 26 -0.07 4.10 11.91
CA LYS A 26 0.51 2.76 12.08
C LYS A 26 1.86 2.79 12.77
N LYS A 27 2.75 3.72 12.41
CA LYS A 27 4.04 3.90 13.09
C LYS A 27 3.89 4.25 14.56
N ILE A 28 3.03 5.22 14.88
CA ILE A 28 2.78 5.66 16.27
C ILE A 28 2.23 4.49 17.10
N LEU A 29 1.30 3.72 16.53
CA LEU A 29 0.68 2.56 17.18
C LEU A 29 1.56 1.30 17.15
N LYS A 30 2.79 1.39 16.63
CA LYS A 30 3.70 0.25 16.46
C LYS A 30 3.09 -0.91 15.66
N GLN A 31 2.16 -0.60 14.77
CA GLN A 31 1.53 -1.58 13.89
C GLN A 31 2.45 -1.93 12.73
N PRO A 32 2.47 -3.20 12.28
CA PRO A 32 3.29 -3.61 11.16
C PRO A 32 2.84 -2.95 9.85
N ILE A 33 3.81 -2.60 9.01
CA ILE A 33 3.58 -1.93 7.72
C ILE A 33 4.08 -2.84 6.61
N ALA A 34 3.18 -3.17 5.68
CA ALA A 34 3.54 -3.89 4.47
C ALA A 34 4.49 -3.06 3.59
N LYS A 35 5.61 -3.67 3.19
CA LYS A 35 6.61 -3.11 2.30
C LYS A 35 6.86 -4.07 1.16
N TYR A 36 6.79 -3.54 -0.06
CA TYR A 36 7.14 -4.26 -1.27
C TYR A 36 8.61 -4.04 -1.62
N ASP A 37 9.33 -5.11 -1.92
CA ASP A 37 10.66 -5.06 -2.51
C ASP A 37 10.60 -5.35 -4.01
N PRO A 38 10.81 -4.34 -4.88
CA PRO A 38 10.73 -4.51 -6.33
C PRO A 38 11.86 -5.38 -6.91
N LYS A 39 12.99 -5.54 -6.20
CA LYS A 39 14.12 -6.36 -6.67
C LYS A 39 13.78 -7.85 -6.59
N THR A 40 13.23 -8.26 -5.44
CA THR A 40 12.91 -9.67 -5.16
C THR A 40 11.46 -10.01 -5.48
N GLY A 41 10.58 -9.02 -5.64
CA GLY A 41 9.15 -9.24 -5.82
C GLY A 41 8.41 -9.61 -4.53
N LYS A 42 9.08 -9.56 -3.38
CA LYS A 42 8.51 -9.99 -2.10
C LYS A 42 7.81 -8.85 -1.37
N VAL A 43 6.81 -9.20 -0.59
CA VAL A 43 6.08 -8.31 0.31
C VAL A 43 6.37 -8.74 1.75
N TYR A 44 6.83 -7.78 2.55
CA TYR A 44 7.19 -7.99 3.94
C TYR A 44 6.31 -7.15 4.86
N LEU A 45 5.86 -7.68 5.99
CA LEU A 45 5.42 -6.86 7.11
C LEU A 45 6.65 -6.39 7.88
N LEU A 46 6.85 -5.08 7.94
CA LEU A 46 7.88 -4.46 8.77
C LEU A 46 7.28 -4.08 10.11
N HIS A 47 7.76 -4.70 11.18
CA HIS A 47 7.36 -4.39 12.56
C HIS A 47 8.15 -3.20 13.11
N SER A 48 7.67 -2.62 14.20
CA SER A 48 8.31 -1.45 14.84
C SER A 48 9.67 -1.74 15.44
N ASP A 49 9.95 -3.00 15.79
CA ASP A 49 11.22 -3.49 16.32
C ASP A 49 12.27 -3.74 15.22
N GLY A 50 11.89 -3.55 13.94
CA GLY A 50 12.75 -3.76 12.78
C GLY A 50 12.68 -5.17 12.21
N THR A 51 11.94 -6.10 12.83
CA THR A 51 11.74 -7.44 12.29
C THR A 51 10.91 -7.39 11.01
N ARG A 52 11.20 -8.33 10.10
CA ARG A 52 10.54 -8.45 8.79
C ARG A 52 9.96 -9.84 8.66
N GLU A 53 8.66 -9.91 8.42
CA GLU A 53 7.95 -11.15 8.14
C GLU A 53 7.56 -11.16 6.65
N GLU A 54 7.95 -12.20 5.91
CA GLU A 54 7.53 -12.35 4.52
C GLU A 54 6.07 -12.81 4.46
N VAL A 55 5.21 -12.02 3.84
CA VAL A 55 3.76 -12.28 3.79
C VAL A 55 3.23 -12.54 2.39
N GLY A 56 4.08 -12.42 1.37
CA GLY A 56 3.69 -12.78 0.03
C GLY A 56 4.72 -12.40 -1.03
N GLU A 57 4.41 -12.78 -2.26
CA GLU A 57 5.21 -12.51 -3.43
C GLU A 57 4.31 -12.00 -4.56
N THR A 58 4.77 -10.99 -5.27
CA THR A 58 4.10 -10.49 -6.46
C THR A 58 4.49 -11.36 -7.65
N ARG A 59 3.54 -12.10 -8.21
CA ARG A 59 3.74 -12.71 -9.53
C ARG A 59 3.73 -11.62 -10.60
N ARG A 60 4.80 -11.56 -11.41
CA ARG A 60 4.94 -10.64 -12.55
C ARG A 60 3.99 -10.91 -13.73
N ALA A 61 3.14 -11.94 -13.65
CA ALA A 61 2.21 -12.28 -14.72
C ALA A 61 1.11 -11.22 -14.84
N ARG A 62 0.84 -10.78 -16.07
CA ARG A 62 -0.30 -9.92 -16.38
C ARG A 62 -1.59 -10.63 -15.97
N TYR A 63 -2.63 -9.86 -15.65
CA TYR A 63 -3.94 -10.44 -15.35
C TYR A 63 -4.46 -11.35 -16.49
N SER A 64 -4.13 -11.02 -17.74
CA SER A 64 -4.45 -11.81 -18.94
C SER A 64 -3.69 -13.12 -19.09
N GLU A 65 -2.58 -13.30 -18.37
CA GLU A 65 -1.69 -14.48 -18.47
C GLU A 65 -2.01 -15.54 -17.40
N ARG A 66 -2.98 -15.27 -16.51
CA ARG A 66 -3.41 -16.22 -15.49
C ARG A 66 -4.33 -17.26 -16.14
N LYS A 67 -3.88 -18.51 -16.28
CA LYS A 67 -4.77 -19.63 -16.67
C LYS A 67 -5.86 -19.81 -15.61
N ARG A 68 -7.09 -20.01 -16.08
CA ARG A 68 -8.29 -20.29 -15.27
C ARG A 68 -8.20 -21.68 -14.65
#